data_AF-F8AAE7-F1
#
_entry.id   AF-F8AAE7-F1
#
_cell.length_a   1.000
_cell.length_b   1.000
_cell.length_c   1.000
_cell.angle_alpha   90.00
_cell.angle_beta   90.00
_cell.angle_gamma   90.00
#
_symmetry.space_group_name_H-M   'P 1'
#
loop_
_entity.id
_entity.type
_entity.pdbx_description
1 polymer ?
#
loop_
_entity_poly.entity_id
_entity_poly.type
_entity_poly.pdbx_seq_one_letter_code
_entity_poly.pdbx_strand_id
1 'polypeptide(L)' 'MGKDRRPFSTKLDRKLLKEIRHLSVELERPLNDLLEEAMRDLLRKYGREVAEEKNEA' A
#
# COMPACT_ATOMS: atom_id res chain seq x y z
N MET A 1 -0.40 -10.60 -14.19
CA MET A 1 -1.55 -9.81 -13.68
C MET A 1 -2.13 -10.55 -12.48
N GLY A 2 -1.81 -10.13 -11.26
CA GLY A 2 -2.35 -10.73 -10.04
C GLY A 2 -3.86 -10.61 -9.98
N LYS A 3 -4.56 -11.69 -9.61
CA LYS A 3 -5.94 -11.97 -10.02
C LYS A 3 -7.04 -11.04 -9.47
N ASP A 4 -6.78 -10.17 -8.49
CA ASP A 4 -7.86 -9.38 -7.83
C ASP A 4 -7.53 -7.89 -7.52
N ARG A 5 -6.72 -7.22 -8.35
CA ARG A 5 -6.50 -5.76 -8.19
C ARG A 5 -7.63 -4.94 -8.83
N ARG A 6 -8.33 -4.12 -8.04
CA ARG A 6 -9.36 -3.17 -8.52
C ARG A 6 -8.93 -1.73 -8.29
N PRO A 7 -9.24 -0.79 -9.21
CA PRO A 7 -8.97 0.62 -8.99
C PRO A 7 -9.79 1.12 -7.79
N PHE A 8 -9.16 1.94 -6.95
CA PHE A 8 -9.77 2.53 -5.77
C PHE A 8 -9.40 4.02 -5.69
N SER A 9 -10.37 4.89 -5.43
CA SER A 9 -10.16 6.34 -5.31
C SER A 9 -10.72 6.85 -4.00
N THR A 10 -9.93 7.66 -3.28
CA THR A 10 -10.33 8.33 -2.04
C THR A 10 -9.68 9.70 -1.93
N LYS A 11 -10.24 10.57 -1.09
CA LYS A 11 -9.60 11.84 -0.73
C LYS A 11 -8.63 11.58 0.43
N LEU A 12 -7.35 11.89 0.21
CA LEU A 12 -6.30 11.80 1.22
C LEU A 12 -5.76 13.18 1.55
N ASP A 13 -5.20 13.33 2.75
CA ASP A 13 -4.51 14.54 3.14
C ASP A 13 -3.30 14.80 2.22
N ARG A 14 -3.14 16.07 1.81
CA ARG A 14 -2.10 16.47 0.84
C ARG A 14 -0.69 16.32 1.39
N LYS A 15 -0.47 16.57 2.69
CA LYS A 15 0.85 16.44 3.31
C LYS A 15 1.22 14.96 3.41
N LEU A 16 0.28 14.13 3.86
CA LEU A 16 0.49 12.67 3.93
C LEU A 16 0.82 12.09 2.55
N LEU A 17 0.07 12.48 1.51
CA LEU A 17 0.33 12.02 0.14
C LEU A 17 1.70 12.45 -0.38
N LYS A 18 2.18 13.63 0.02
CA LYS A 18 3.51 14.12 -0.37
C LYS A 18 4.62 13.29 0.26
N GLU A 19 4.54 13.06 1.57
CA GLU A 19 5.56 12.29 2.29
C GLU A 19 5.62 10.83 1.82
N ILE A 20 4.48 10.17 1.63
CA ILE A 20 4.49 8.77 1.16
C ILE A 20 4.98 8.63 -0.28
N ARG A 21 4.81 9.67 -1.11
CA ARG A 21 5.40 9.71 -2.46
C ARG A 21 6.91 9.88 -2.41
N HIS A 22 7.43 10.74 -1.54
CA HIS A 22 8.88 10.84 -1.34
C HIS A 22 9.46 9.50 -0.90
N LEU A 23 8.84 8.85 0.09
CA LEU A 23 9.26 7.53 0.55
C LEU A 23 9.25 6.47 -0.57
N SER A 24 8.25 6.51 -1.47
CA SER A 24 8.22 5.59 -2.63
C SER A 24 9.40 5.78 -3.59
N VAL A 25 9.87 7.01 -3.74
CA VAL A 25 11.03 7.34 -4.56
C VAL A 25 12.32 6.91 -3.85
N GLU A 26 12.45 7.21 -2.56
CA GLU A 26 13.61 6.82 -1.74
C GLU A 26 13.83 5.30 -1.70
N LEU A 27 12.74 4.53 -1.67
CA LEU A 27 12.77 3.07 -1.63
C LEU A 27 12.77 2.40 -3.01
N GLU A 28 12.65 3.17 -4.10
CA GLU A 28 12.48 2.66 -5.47
C GLU A 28 11.32 1.65 -5.59
N ARG A 29 10.22 1.89 -4.85
CA ARG A 29 9.05 1.00 -4.78
C ARG A 29 7.79 1.66 -5.34
N PRO A 30 6.87 0.91 -5.97
CA PRO A 30 5.57 1.44 -6.35
C PRO A 30 4.80 1.99 -5.15
N LEU A 31 4.18 3.17 -5.31
CA LEU A 31 3.36 3.80 -4.25
C LEU A 31 2.25 2.86 -3.75
N ASN A 32 1.66 2.07 -4.64
CA ASN A 32 0.62 1.11 -4.29
C ASN A 32 1.13 0.04 -3.31
N ASP A 33 2.37 -0.42 -3.47
CA ASP A 33 2.92 -1.45 -2.58
C ASP A 33 3.09 -0.91 -1.16
N LEU A 34 3.51 0.36 -1.02
CA LEU A 34 3.58 1.06 0.27
C LEU A 34 2.21 1.31 0.89
N LEU A 35 1.22 1.65 0.07
CA LEU A 35 -0.16 1.81 0.54
C LEU A 35 -0.74 0.48 1.02
N GLU A 36 -0.54 -0.61 0.27
CA GLU A 36 -0.97 -1.95 0.66
C GLU A 36 -0.24 -2.43 1.93
N GLU A 37 1.06 -2.15 2.06
CA GLU A 37 1.84 -2.41 3.27
C GLU A 37 1.27 -1.67 4.48
N ALA A 38 1.05 -0.36 4.37
CA ALA A 38 0.44 0.44 5.43
C ALA A 38 -0.98 -0.04 5.81
N MET A 39 -1.76 -0.51 4.83
CA MET A 39 -3.07 -1.13 5.08
C MET A 39 -2.95 -2.44 5.85
N ARG A 40 -2.01 -3.32 5.47
CA ARG A 40 -1.76 -4.60 6.17
C ARG A 40 -1.30 -4.34 7.61
N ASP A 41 -0.40 -3.40 7.82
CA ASP A 41 0.09 -3.05 9.16
C ASP A 41 -1.01 -2.47 10.05
N LEU A 42 -1.88 -1.62 9.47
CA LEU A 42 -3.05 -1.13 10.19
C LEU A 42 -3.99 -2.28 10.57
N LEU A 43 -4.26 -3.23 9.66
CA LEU A 43 -5.12 -4.38 9.93
C LEU A 43 -4.52 -5.30 11.00
N ARG A 44 -3.20 -5.58 10.93
CA ARG A 44 -2.46 -6.35 11.95
C ARG A 44 -2.56 -5.71 13.33
N LYS A 45 -2.45 -4.38 13.41
CA LYS A 45 -2.64 -3.62 14.65
C LYS A 45 -4.02 -3.86 15.30
N TYR A 46 -5.03 -4.20 14.52
CA TYR A 46 -6.38 -4.55 14.98
C TYR A 46 -6.66 -6.08 14.99
N GLY A 47 -5.62 -6.91 14.94
CA GLY A 47 -5.75 -8.38 14.99
C GLY A 47 -6.36 -9.01 13.74
N ARG A 48 -6.32 -8.32 12.60
CA ARG A 48 -6.76 -8.84 11.30
C ARG A 48 -5.55 -9.18 10.44
N GLU A 49 -5.45 -10.42 10.01
CA GLU A 49 -4.42 -10.85 9.08
C GLU A 49 -4.97 -10.91 7.66
N VAL A 50 -4.24 -10.31 6.72
CA VAL A 50 -4.47 -10.46 5.29
C VAL A 50 -3.25 -11.19 4.74
N ALA A 51 -3.47 -12.38 4.18
CA ALA A 51 -2.39 -13.16 3.57
C ALA A 51 -1.74 -12.33 2.45
N GLU A 52 -0.41 -12.29 2.43
CA GLU A 52 0.32 -11.72 1.32
C GLU A 52 0.30 -12.72 0.16
N GLU A 53 -0.50 -12.44 -0.86
CA GLU A 53 -0.29 -13.08 -2.15
C GLU A 53 1.00 -12.53 -2.73
N LYS A 54 2.11 -13.22 -2.47
CA LYS A 54 3.38 -12.96 -3.16
C LYS A 54 3.17 -13.24 -4.64
N ASN A 55 2.94 -12.19 -5.42
CA ASN A 55 3.15 -12.25 -6.86
C ASN A 55 4.66 -12.25 -7.08
N GLU A 56 5.25 -13.45 -7.04
CA GLU A 56 6.56 -13.71 -7.62
C GLU A 56 6.42 -13.48 -9.12
N ALA A 57 7.11 -12.46 -9.63
CA ALA A 57 7.24 -12.15 -11.05
C ALA A 57 8.70 -11.86 -11.34
#